data_AF-A0A965T607-F1
#
_entry.id   AF-A0A965T607-F1
#
_cell.length_a   1.000
_cell.length_b   1.000
_cell.length_c   1.000
_cell.angle_alpha   90.00
_cell.angle_beta   90.00
_cell.angle_gamma   90.00
#
_symmetry.space_group_name_H-M   'P 1'
#
loop_
_entity.id
_entity.type
_entity.pdbx_description
1 polymer ?
#
loop_
_entity_poly.entity_id
_entity_poly.type
_entity_poly.pdbx_seq_one_letter_code
_entity_poly.pdbx_strand_id
1 'polypeptide(L)'
;MNWAKNIKTAILIILCLTLILDGCCKEYGFKTNFCYPTTDNHTKASSNELVCDVVSNKSLFDISQVTMDFYFGYLTAYSYGFSEEEYESEYTENKFTTHYFQCIALYFQRIVPDQEAFFSGTLIYDNYQNIENTFIVKEFTYDDFYNEDYGVTETKKLYKRELTYSHYESFTIPSEIFVGEKGYFAFVVRAVYQDQSSEKYFLSRAGLLKMYYKFIDENVVELLLSELQ
;
A
#
# COMPACT_ATOMS: atom_id res chain seq x y z
N MET A 1 -30.97 -27.46 -52.33
CA MET A 1 -31.35 -27.47 -50.89
C MET A 1 -30.17 -27.40 -49.90
N ASN A 2 -28.90 -27.40 -50.35
CA ASN A 2 -27.73 -27.34 -49.45
C ASN A 2 -27.25 -25.91 -49.11
N TRP A 3 -27.63 -24.91 -49.91
CA TRP A 3 -27.15 -23.54 -49.74
C TRP A 3 -27.65 -22.89 -48.44
N ALA A 4 -28.92 -23.11 -48.08
CA ALA A 4 -29.52 -22.59 -46.85
C ALA A 4 -28.94 -23.23 -45.57
N LYS A 5 -28.46 -24.48 -45.62
CA LYS A 5 -27.77 -25.12 -44.48
C LYS A 5 -26.40 -24.49 -44.26
N ASN A 6 -25.65 -24.27 -45.33
CA ASN A 6 -24.30 -23.70 -45.25
C ASN A 6 -24.32 -22.26 -44.71
N ILE A 7 -25.36 -21.48 -45.04
CA ILE A 7 -25.53 -20.12 -44.51
C ILE A 7 -25.81 -20.11 -43.01
N LYS A 8 -26.67 -21.01 -42.52
CA LYS A 8 -26.97 -21.11 -41.08
C LYS A 8 -25.73 -21.51 -40.27
N THR A 9 -24.93 -22.43 -40.79
CA THR A 9 -23.68 -22.85 -40.14
C THR A 9 -22.65 -21.71 -40.14
N ALA A 10 -22.52 -20.97 -41.23
CA ALA A 10 -21.62 -19.82 -41.30
C ALA A 10 -22.01 -18.71 -40.33
N ILE A 11 -23.31 -18.37 -40.23
CA ILE A 11 -23.81 -17.37 -39.28
C ILE A 11 -23.53 -17.80 -37.85
N LEU A 12 -23.75 -19.07 -37.50
CA LEU A 12 -23.49 -19.59 -36.15
C LEU A 12 -22.00 -19.51 -35.78
N ILE A 13 -21.11 -19.85 -36.71
CA ILE A 13 -19.65 -19.76 -36.50
C ILE A 13 -19.24 -18.29 -36.31
N ILE A 14 -19.77 -17.38 -37.12
CA ILE A 14 -19.50 -15.94 -36.97
C ILE A 14 -20.00 -15.44 -35.61
N LEU A 15 -21.19 -15.85 -35.17
CA LEU A 15 -21.75 -15.46 -33.87
C LEU A 15 -20.93 -16.01 -32.69
N CYS A 16 -20.47 -17.26 -32.77
CA CYS A 16 -19.56 -17.83 -31.78
C CYS A 16 -18.20 -17.12 -31.78
N LEU A 17 -17.67 -16.76 -32.95
CA LEU A 17 -16.41 -16.01 -33.06
C LEU A 17 -16.56 -14.57 -32.52
N THR A 18 -17.69 -13.90 -32.73
CA THR A 18 -17.94 -12.57 -32.13
C THR A 18 -18.12 -12.64 -30.63
N LEU A 19 -18.72 -13.70 -30.08
CA LEU A 19 -18.82 -13.92 -28.63
C LEU A 19 -17.46 -14.22 -27.99
N ILE A 20 -16.54 -14.87 -28.72
CA ILE A 20 -15.16 -15.10 -28.25
C ILE A 20 -14.32 -13.82 -28.38
N LEU A 21 -14.58 -12.98 -29.39
CA LEU A 21 -13.87 -11.71 -29.61
C LEU A 21 -14.33 -10.57 -28.69
N ASP A 22 -15.60 -10.54 -28.27
CA ASP A 22 -16.06 -9.64 -27.19
C ASP A 22 -15.56 -10.10 -25.80
N GLY A 23 -15.10 -11.35 -25.71
CA GLY A 23 -14.34 -11.90 -24.58
C GLY A 23 -12.85 -11.53 -24.58
N CYS A 24 -12.37 -10.73 -25.56
CA CYS A 24 -11.15 -9.95 -25.38
C CYS A 24 -11.45 -8.87 -24.35
N CYS A 25 -11.37 -9.29 -23.09
CA CYS A 25 -11.25 -8.45 -21.92
C CYS A 25 -10.45 -7.21 -22.30
N LYS A 26 -11.12 -6.05 -22.31
CA LYS A 26 -10.43 -4.86 -21.82
C LYS A 26 -9.98 -5.26 -20.43
N GLU A 27 -8.72 -5.68 -20.31
CA GLU A 27 -8.02 -5.67 -19.04
C GLU A 27 -8.05 -4.21 -18.58
N TYR A 28 -9.14 -3.85 -17.90
CA TYR A 28 -9.18 -2.68 -17.07
C TYR A 28 -8.23 -2.99 -15.93
N GLY A 29 -6.94 -2.81 -16.20
CA GLY A 29 -5.93 -2.86 -15.16
C GLY A 29 -6.35 -1.91 -14.06
N PHE A 30 -6.33 -2.40 -12.83
CA PHE A 30 -6.42 -1.58 -11.64
C PHE A 30 -5.12 -0.75 -11.50
N LYS A 31 -4.93 0.22 -12.40
CA LYS A 31 -3.85 1.18 -12.29
C LYS A 31 -4.35 2.35 -11.47
N THR A 32 -4.03 2.31 -10.20
CA THR A 32 -4.43 3.33 -9.26
C THR A 32 -3.19 3.92 -8.64
N ASN A 33 -2.78 5.11 -9.07
CA ASN A 33 -1.74 5.84 -8.38
C ASN A 33 -2.35 6.44 -7.11
N PHE A 34 -2.46 5.67 -6.03
CA PHE A 34 -2.88 6.21 -4.74
C PHE A 34 -1.65 6.62 -3.96
N CYS A 35 -1.15 7.81 -4.28
CA CYS A 35 -0.45 8.57 -3.26
C CYS A 35 -1.53 9.24 -2.39
N TYR A 36 -1.72 8.76 -1.17
CA TYR A 36 -2.12 9.66 -0.10
C TYR A 36 -0.85 10.41 0.30
N PRO A 37 -0.65 11.68 -0.11
CA PRO A 37 0.19 12.54 0.70
C PRO A 37 -0.41 12.51 2.11
N THR A 38 0.40 12.26 3.12
CA THR A 38 0.06 12.65 4.49
C THR A 38 -0.11 14.17 4.47
N THR A 39 -1.31 14.65 4.11
CA THR A 39 -1.64 16.08 4.11
C THR A 39 -1.91 16.53 5.54
N ASP A 40 -0.89 16.48 6.37
CA ASP A 40 -0.80 17.41 7.48
C ASP A 40 0.06 18.59 6.98
N ASN A 41 -0.64 19.58 6.43
CA ASN A 41 -0.14 20.85 5.91
C ASN A 41 0.53 21.76 6.97
N HIS A 42 1.11 21.22 8.05
CA HIS A 42 1.53 22.02 9.20
C HIS A 42 2.97 21.92 9.66
N THR A 43 3.82 21.11 9.03
CA THR A 43 5.26 21.17 9.31
C THR A 43 6.05 21.10 8.02
N LYS A 44 6.64 22.24 7.66
CA LYS A 44 7.68 22.33 6.64
C LYS A 44 8.71 21.21 6.87
N ALA A 45 8.86 20.33 5.88
CA ALA A 45 10.04 19.49 5.67
C ALA A 45 10.55 18.72 6.91
N SER A 46 9.94 17.58 7.23
CA SER A 46 10.70 16.48 7.85
C SER A 46 11.19 15.56 6.72
N SER A 47 12.49 15.54 6.52
CA SER A 47 13.25 14.97 5.40
C SER A 47 13.23 13.44 5.24
N ASN A 48 12.22 12.72 5.75
CA ASN A 48 12.09 11.26 5.64
C ASN A 48 10.61 10.83 5.59
N GLU A 49 9.80 11.43 4.71
CA GLU A 49 8.43 10.96 4.51
C GLU A 49 8.46 9.55 3.87
N LEU A 50 8.00 8.56 4.62
CA LEU A 50 7.71 7.23 4.09
C LEU A 50 6.49 7.34 3.17
N VAL A 51 6.58 6.76 1.98
CA VAL A 51 5.53 6.81 0.96
C VAL A 51 5.27 5.42 0.41
N CYS A 52 4.05 5.18 -0.04
CA CYS A 52 3.68 3.93 -0.71
C CYS A 52 2.61 4.16 -1.79
N ASP A 53 2.54 3.25 -2.75
CA ASP A 53 1.59 3.17 -3.86
C ASP A 53 1.37 1.70 -4.25
N VAL A 54 0.37 1.41 -5.08
CA VAL A 54 0.05 0.05 -5.53
C VAL A 54 -0.38 0.02 -6.99
N VAL A 55 0.01 -1.01 -7.72
CA VAL A 55 -0.45 -1.24 -9.09
C VAL A 55 -0.92 -2.68 -9.25
N SER A 56 -2.03 -2.85 -9.98
CA SER A 56 -2.44 -4.15 -10.48
C SER A 56 -2.99 -4.05 -11.90
N ASN A 57 -2.87 -5.11 -12.69
CA ASN A 57 -3.55 -5.23 -13.99
C ASN A 57 -4.94 -5.88 -13.89
N LYS A 58 -5.45 -6.11 -12.68
CA LYS A 58 -6.77 -6.68 -12.41
C LYS A 58 -7.45 -5.98 -11.24
N SER A 59 -8.77 -5.83 -11.29
CA SER A 59 -9.57 -5.38 -10.15
C SER A 59 -10.31 -6.51 -9.45
N LEU A 60 -10.47 -7.67 -10.10
CA LEU A 60 -11.17 -8.84 -9.57
C LEU A 60 -10.18 -9.93 -9.19
N PHE A 61 -10.35 -10.48 -7.99
CA PHE A 61 -9.44 -11.47 -7.44
C PHE A 61 -10.22 -12.58 -6.72
N ASP A 62 -9.67 -13.78 -6.78
CA ASP A 62 -9.96 -14.80 -5.78
C ASP A 62 -9.35 -14.33 -4.45
N ILE A 63 -10.15 -14.31 -3.39
CA ILE A 63 -9.77 -13.84 -2.04
C ILE A 63 -8.53 -14.56 -1.50
N SER A 64 -8.30 -15.80 -1.91
CA SER A 64 -7.14 -16.58 -1.48
C SER A 64 -5.84 -16.20 -2.20
N GLN A 65 -5.91 -15.38 -3.26
CA GLN A 65 -4.79 -15.08 -4.16
C GLN A 65 -4.79 -13.59 -4.60
N VAL A 66 -5.05 -12.67 -3.68
CA VAL A 66 -5.00 -11.22 -3.97
C VAL A 66 -3.55 -10.73 -3.93
N THR A 67 -2.80 -10.91 -5.01
CA THR A 67 -1.41 -10.44 -5.16
C THR A 67 -1.33 -9.16 -5.99
N MET A 68 -0.59 -8.17 -5.52
CA MET A 68 -0.37 -6.88 -6.22
C MET A 68 1.05 -6.38 -6.04
N ASP A 69 1.47 -5.47 -6.91
CA ASP A 69 2.77 -4.81 -6.83
C ASP A 69 2.67 -3.55 -5.97
N PHE A 70 3.34 -3.57 -4.82
CA PHE A 70 3.41 -2.45 -3.88
C PHE A 70 4.73 -1.71 -4.07
N TYR A 71 4.61 -0.40 -4.29
CA TYR A 71 5.71 0.53 -4.39
C TYR A 71 5.83 1.24 -3.05
N PHE A 72 7.02 1.30 -2.47
CA PHE A 72 7.21 1.97 -1.19
C PHE A 72 8.66 2.39 -1.02
N GLY A 73 8.88 3.36 -0.15
CA GLY A 73 10.20 3.90 0.10
C GLY A 73 10.18 5.19 0.89
N TYR A 74 11.29 5.90 0.89
CA TYR A 74 11.44 7.20 1.55
C TYR A 74 11.69 8.30 0.53
N LEU A 75 11.07 9.46 0.71
CA LEU A 75 11.31 10.60 -0.17
C LEU A 75 12.74 11.11 -0.01
N THR A 76 13.50 11.10 -1.10
CA THR A 76 14.88 11.62 -1.15
C THR A 76 14.93 13.16 -1.23
N ALA A 77 13.82 13.85 -0.96
CA ALA A 77 13.71 15.29 -1.06
C ALA A 77 14.55 15.90 0.07
N TYR A 78 15.75 16.35 -0.31
CA TYR A 78 16.93 16.65 0.51
C TYR A 78 17.77 15.42 0.82
N SER A 79 18.72 15.15 -0.06
CA SER A 79 19.99 14.52 0.28
C SER A 79 20.76 15.40 1.28
N TYR A 80 20.25 15.56 2.49
CA TYR A 80 21.16 15.57 3.63
C TYR A 80 21.44 14.11 3.85
N GLY A 81 22.63 13.67 3.44
CA GLY A 81 23.16 12.41 3.85
C GLY A 81 23.34 12.49 5.36
N PHE A 82 22.25 12.23 6.09
CA PHE A 82 22.34 11.96 7.51
C PHE A 82 23.23 10.75 7.61
N SER A 83 24.46 10.95 8.05
CA SER A 83 25.18 9.86 8.67
C SER A 83 24.37 9.39 9.87
N GLU A 84 24.51 8.12 10.25
CA GLU A 84 23.94 7.57 11.48
C GLU A 84 24.14 8.54 12.68
N GLU A 85 25.30 9.20 12.74
CA GLU A 85 25.64 10.24 13.72
C GLU A 85 24.75 11.50 13.66
N GLU A 86 24.39 12.00 12.47
CA GLU A 86 23.52 13.18 12.35
C GLU A 86 22.08 12.84 12.74
N TYR A 87 21.60 11.64 12.40
CA TYR A 87 20.28 11.14 12.79
C TYR A 87 20.19 10.98 14.32
N GLU A 88 21.23 10.42 14.94
CA GLU A 88 21.34 10.37 16.40
C GLU A 88 21.41 11.75 17.05
N SER A 89 22.10 12.72 16.43
CA SER A 89 22.27 14.09 16.98
C SER A 89 20.98 14.93 16.99
N GLU A 90 20.17 14.87 15.93
CA GLU A 90 18.93 15.65 15.84
C GLU A 90 17.82 15.08 16.75
N TYR A 91 17.84 13.76 16.97
CA TYR A 91 16.96 13.06 17.92
C TYR A 91 17.40 13.22 19.39
N THR A 92 18.71 13.36 19.64
CA THR A 92 19.24 13.61 20.99
C THR A 92 19.05 15.06 21.45
N GLU A 93 19.10 16.06 20.55
CA GLU A 93 18.83 17.45 20.93
C GLU A 93 17.33 17.77 21.08
N ASN A 94 16.43 17.02 20.43
CA ASN A 94 14.98 17.17 20.54
C ASN A 94 14.30 15.98 21.27
N LYS A 95 14.30 16.00 22.61
CA LYS A 95 13.35 15.30 23.52
C LYS A 95 13.16 13.77 23.40
N PHE A 96 13.85 13.05 22.52
CA PHE A 96 13.66 11.60 22.33
C PHE A 96 14.94 10.77 22.54
N THR A 97 15.86 11.23 23.38
CA THR A 97 17.09 10.51 23.79
C THR A 97 16.88 9.09 24.34
N THR A 98 15.63 8.64 24.54
CA THR A 98 15.27 7.33 25.08
C THR A 98 14.77 6.33 24.03
N HIS A 99 14.72 6.66 22.74
CA HIS A 99 14.14 5.76 21.72
C HIS A 99 15.21 5.26 20.74
N TYR A 100 15.31 3.94 20.57
CA TYR A 100 16.18 3.32 19.56
C TYR A 100 15.36 2.87 18.35
N PHE A 101 15.81 3.21 17.14
CA PHE A 101 15.27 2.64 15.91
C PHE A 101 15.44 1.12 15.93
N GLN A 102 14.39 0.39 15.59
CA GLN A 102 14.38 -1.07 15.53
C GLN A 102 14.35 -1.55 14.07
N CYS A 103 13.35 -1.10 13.31
CA CYS A 103 13.14 -1.52 11.93
C CYS A 103 12.19 -0.60 11.17
N ILE A 104 12.12 -0.76 9.86
CA ILE A 104 10.93 -0.40 9.08
C ILE A 104 10.05 -1.64 8.97
N ALA A 105 8.79 -1.53 9.40
CA ALA A 105 7.82 -2.61 9.32
C ALA A 105 6.72 -2.27 8.30
N LEU A 106 6.42 -3.25 7.45
CA LEU A 106 5.33 -3.22 6.49
C LEU A 106 4.15 -4.01 7.05
N TYR A 107 2.96 -3.43 6.95
CA TYR A 107 1.74 -4.04 7.45
C TYR A 107 0.62 -3.99 6.43
N PHE A 108 -0.20 -5.03 6.43
CA PHE A 108 -1.60 -4.87 6.08
C PHE A 108 -2.44 -4.70 7.35
N GLN A 109 -3.38 -3.77 7.32
CA GLN A 109 -4.22 -3.44 8.46
C GLN A 109 -5.69 -3.41 8.07
N ARG A 110 -6.49 -4.25 8.72
CA ARG A 110 -7.95 -4.17 8.63
C ARG A 110 -8.43 -2.96 9.42
N ILE A 111 -9.24 -2.11 8.79
CA ILE A 111 -9.75 -0.90 9.43
C ILE A 111 -11.20 -1.14 9.84
N VAL A 112 -11.43 -1.14 11.15
CA VAL A 112 -12.77 -1.19 11.73
C VAL A 112 -13.24 0.26 11.95
N PRO A 113 -14.53 0.62 11.72
CA PRO A 113 -15.02 1.99 11.86
C PRO A 113 -14.65 2.71 13.17
N ASP A 114 -14.47 1.97 14.27
CA ASP A 114 -14.08 2.51 15.58
C ASP A 114 -12.55 2.62 15.79
N GLN A 115 -11.73 2.21 14.81
CA GLN A 115 -10.26 2.16 14.89
C GLN A 115 -9.54 3.21 14.03
N GLU A 116 -10.25 4.20 13.47
CA GLU A 116 -9.61 5.28 12.69
C GLU A 116 -8.55 6.08 13.48
N ALA A 117 -8.59 6.02 14.81
CA ALA A 117 -7.58 6.63 15.70
C ALA A 117 -6.15 6.08 15.52
N PHE A 118 -5.99 4.90 14.91
CA PHE A 118 -4.66 4.33 14.59
C PHE A 118 -3.86 5.20 13.61
N PHE A 119 -4.54 6.06 12.84
CA PHE A 119 -3.91 6.90 11.84
C PHE A 119 -3.46 8.26 12.37
N SER A 120 -3.98 8.71 13.50
CA SER A 120 -3.77 10.07 13.99
C SER A 120 -2.91 10.17 15.27
N GLY A 121 -2.63 9.05 15.95
CA GLY A 121 -1.95 9.02 17.24
C GLY A 121 -0.58 8.36 17.27
N THR A 122 0.29 8.87 18.14
CA THR A 122 1.45 8.14 18.68
C THR A 122 0.93 7.02 19.58
N LEU A 123 0.95 5.78 19.09
CA LEU A 123 0.53 4.61 19.86
C LEU A 123 1.75 3.88 20.42
N ILE A 124 1.63 3.43 21.67
CA ILE A 124 2.67 2.70 22.41
C ILE A 124 2.21 1.25 22.57
N TYR A 125 3.06 0.30 22.21
CA TYR A 125 2.76 -1.13 22.22
C TYR A 125 3.75 -1.92 23.06
N ASP A 126 3.29 -2.97 23.72
CA ASP A 126 4.19 -3.92 24.36
C ASP A 126 4.88 -4.83 23.34
N ASN A 127 4.20 -5.13 22.22
CA ASN A 127 4.75 -5.87 21.09
C ASN A 127 4.19 -5.33 19.77
N TYR A 128 5.00 -4.62 18.99
CA TYR A 128 4.61 -4.06 17.69
C TYR A 128 4.32 -5.11 16.61
N GLN A 129 4.71 -6.38 16.85
CA GLN A 129 4.45 -7.49 15.94
C GLN A 129 3.09 -8.14 16.15
N ASN A 130 2.46 -7.90 17.30
CA ASN A 130 1.17 -8.48 17.66
C ASN A 130 0.15 -7.38 17.93
N ILE A 131 -0.12 -6.57 16.89
CA ILE A 131 -1.12 -5.52 16.92
C ILE A 131 -2.43 -6.09 16.38
N GLU A 132 -3.52 -5.89 17.10
CA GLU A 132 -4.85 -6.33 16.68
C GLU A 132 -5.18 -5.81 15.26
N ASN A 133 -5.83 -6.65 14.45
CA ASN A 133 -6.25 -6.31 13.09
C ASN A 133 -5.11 -5.96 12.12
N THR A 134 -3.88 -6.32 12.47
CA THR A 134 -2.69 -5.97 11.70
C THR A 134 -1.90 -7.24 11.37
N PHE A 135 -1.35 -7.30 10.16
CA PHE A 135 -0.61 -8.42 9.61
C PHE A 135 0.75 -7.90 9.14
N ILE A 136 1.84 -8.30 9.81
CA ILE A 136 3.19 -7.97 9.35
C ILE A 136 3.45 -8.68 8.03
N VAL A 137 3.93 -7.91 7.06
CA VAL A 137 4.33 -8.38 5.74
C VAL A 137 5.83 -8.62 5.72
N LYS A 138 6.62 -7.63 6.16
CA LYS A 138 8.07 -7.64 6.10
C LYS A 138 8.67 -6.61 7.06
N GLU A 139 9.87 -6.89 7.53
CA GLU A 139 10.68 -6.00 8.36
C GLU A 139 12.01 -5.74 7.65
N PHE A 140 12.50 -4.51 7.75
CA PHE A 140 13.78 -4.08 7.22
C PHE A 140 14.64 -3.51 8.34
N THR A 141 15.94 -3.82 8.31
CA THR A 141 16.91 -3.05 9.08
C THR A 141 16.99 -1.62 8.54
N TYR A 142 17.67 -0.74 9.26
CA TYR A 142 17.90 0.62 8.79
C TYR A 142 18.62 0.62 7.43
N ASP A 143 19.74 -0.09 7.33
CA ASP A 143 20.58 -0.14 6.12
C ASP A 143 19.86 -0.81 4.93
N ASP A 144 19.02 -1.81 5.19
CA ASP A 144 18.25 -2.50 4.15
C ASP A 144 17.18 -1.59 3.52
N PHE A 145 16.66 -0.61 4.28
CA PHE A 145 15.61 0.29 3.79
C PHE A 145 16.12 1.66 3.35
N TYR A 146 17.08 2.25 4.06
CA TYR A 146 17.60 3.59 3.77
C TYR A 146 18.79 3.52 2.82
N ASN A 147 18.58 2.92 1.66
CA ASN A 147 19.55 2.86 0.56
C ASN A 147 18.92 3.34 -0.76
N GLU A 148 19.70 3.32 -1.84
CA GLU A 148 19.27 3.84 -3.14
C GLU A 148 18.09 3.07 -3.75
N ASP A 149 17.94 1.78 -3.45
CA ASP A 149 16.90 0.93 -4.02
C ASP A 149 15.50 1.36 -3.54
N TYR A 150 15.37 1.80 -2.29
CA TYR A 150 14.10 2.26 -1.72
C TYR A 150 13.93 3.80 -1.74
N GLY A 151 14.81 4.51 -2.45
CA GLY A 151 14.71 5.95 -2.64
C GLY A 151 13.54 6.32 -3.57
N VAL A 152 12.74 7.31 -3.16
CA VAL A 152 11.63 7.84 -3.95
C VAL A 152 11.89 9.29 -4.32
N THR A 153 11.84 9.58 -5.61
CA THR A 153 12.02 10.94 -6.12
C THR A 153 10.67 11.61 -6.39
N GLU A 154 10.54 12.86 -5.95
CA GLU A 154 9.35 13.68 -6.20
C GLU A 154 9.63 14.69 -7.31
N THR A 155 8.86 14.63 -8.39
CA THR A 155 8.82 15.67 -9.41
C THR A 155 7.56 16.50 -9.26
N LYS A 156 7.72 17.80 -9.00
CA LYS A 156 6.59 18.76 -8.96
C LYS A 156 6.37 19.33 -10.35
N LYS A 157 5.27 18.95 -11.00
CA LYS A 157 4.74 19.65 -12.18
C LYS A 157 3.63 20.60 -11.73
N LEU A 158 3.41 21.69 -12.48
CA LEU A 158 2.27 22.60 -12.27
C LEU A 158 1.00 21.76 -12.06
N TYR A 159 0.50 21.72 -10.83
CA TYR A 159 -0.71 21.00 -10.39
C TYR A 159 -0.64 19.46 -10.22
N LYS A 160 0.53 18.83 -10.30
CA LYS A 160 0.67 17.38 -10.05
C LYS A 160 1.96 17.02 -9.32
N ARG A 161 1.81 16.32 -8.18
CA ARG A 161 2.89 15.57 -7.52
C ARG A 161 3.06 14.25 -8.27
N GLU A 162 4.26 13.99 -8.76
CA GLU A 162 4.61 12.72 -9.40
C GLU A 162 5.74 12.07 -8.60
N LEU A 163 5.47 10.90 -8.04
CA LEU A 163 6.46 10.09 -7.33
C LEU A 163 7.03 9.05 -8.29
N THR A 164 8.34 8.91 -8.31
CA THR A 164 9.04 7.84 -9.02
C THR A 164 9.75 6.98 -7.99
N TYR A 165 9.31 5.73 -7.90
CA TYR A 165 9.84 4.72 -7.00
C TYR A 165 10.93 3.92 -7.73
N SER A 166 12.05 3.69 -7.06
CA SER A 166 13.15 2.89 -7.59
C SER A 166 12.91 1.38 -7.44
N HIS A 167 12.06 0.99 -6.48
CA HIS A 167 11.77 -0.41 -6.16
C HIS A 167 10.27 -0.67 -5.94
N TYR A 168 9.89 -1.93 -6.11
CA TYR A 168 8.58 -2.46 -5.77
C TYR A 168 8.71 -3.93 -5.35
N GLU A 169 7.75 -4.41 -4.55
CA GLU A 169 7.63 -5.82 -4.21
C GLU A 169 6.19 -6.29 -4.39
N SER A 170 6.02 -7.53 -4.84
CA SER A 170 4.69 -8.14 -4.95
C SER A 170 4.32 -8.79 -3.62
N PHE A 171 3.17 -8.41 -3.06
CA PHE A 171 2.65 -8.99 -1.82
C PHE A 171 1.25 -9.56 -2.04
N THR A 172 0.98 -10.68 -1.37
CA THR A 172 -0.36 -11.27 -1.27
C THR A 172 -1.04 -10.72 -0.02
N ILE A 173 -2.23 -10.14 -0.19
CA ILE A 173 -3.03 -9.63 0.92
C ILE A 173 -3.63 -10.81 1.69
N PRO A 174 -3.51 -10.85 3.03
CA PRO A 174 -4.16 -11.86 3.86
C PRO A 174 -5.68 -11.86 3.65
N SER A 175 -6.24 -13.04 3.41
CA SER A 175 -7.68 -13.21 3.17
C SER A 175 -8.56 -12.71 4.34
N GLU A 176 -8.01 -12.77 5.56
CA GLU A 176 -8.64 -12.40 6.84
C GLU A 176 -8.95 -10.91 6.95
N ILE A 177 -8.37 -10.09 6.06
CA ILE A 177 -8.65 -8.66 5.97
C ILE A 177 -10.02 -8.39 5.35
N PHE A 178 -10.46 -9.24 4.42
CA PHE A 178 -11.72 -9.06 3.73
C PHE A 178 -12.87 -9.60 4.58
N VAL A 179 -13.58 -8.69 5.24
CA VAL A 179 -14.70 -8.99 6.14
C VAL A 179 -15.95 -8.23 5.73
N GLY A 180 -17.10 -8.91 5.78
CA GLY A 180 -18.39 -8.33 5.40
C GLY A 180 -18.51 -8.09 3.90
N GLU A 181 -19.68 -7.64 3.42
CA GLU A 181 -19.95 -7.48 1.99
C GLU A 181 -19.09 -6.42 1.29
N LYS A 182 -18.64 -5.41 2.04
CA LYS A 182 -17.75 -4.33 1.57
C LYS A 182 -16.96 -3.77 2.74
N GLY A 183 -15.80 -3.18 2.43
CA GLY A 183 -14.95 -2.56 3.45
C GLY A 183 -13.72 -1.91 2.86
N TYR A 184 -12.76 -1.64 3.72
CA TYR A 184 -11.46 -1.12 3.33
C TYR A 184 -10.37 -1.53 4.31
N PHE A 185 -9.13 -1.52 3.84
CA PHE A 185 -7.95 -1.84 4.62
C PHE A 185 -6.82 -0.89 4.22
N ALA A 186 -5.72 -0.91 4.97
CA ALA A 186 -4.54 -0.15 4.63
C ALA A 186 -3.32 -1.04 4.43
N PHE A 187 -2.47 -0.67 3.48
CA PHE A 187 -1.05 -1.01 3.49
C PHE A 187 -0.29 0.13 4.15
N VAL A 188 0.61 -0.20 5.09
CA VAL A 188 1.25 0.78 5.97
C VAL A 188 2.75 0.51 6.05
N VAL A 189 3.55 1.57 5.92
CA VAL A 189 5.01 1.59 6.11
C VAL A 189 5.30 2.41 7.37
N ARG A 190 5.85 1.80 8.42
CA ARG A 190 6.15 2.48 9.70
C ARG A 190 7.61 2.27 10.09
N ALA A 191 8.24 3.31 10.63
CA ALA A 191 9.43 3.13 11.44
C ALA A 191 9.03 2.72 12.85
N VAL A 192 9.69 1.69 13.38
CA VAL A 192 9.48 1.16 14.72
C VAL A 192 10.65 1.61 15.60
N TYR A 193 10.33 2.12 16.77
CA TYR A 193 11.30 2.51 17.79
C TYR A 193 10.96 1.80 19.09
N GLN A 194 11.96 1.58 19.93
CA GLN A 194 11.80 1.06 21.28
C GLN A 194 12.22 2.10 22.31
N ASP A 195 11.37 2.36 23.30
CA ASP A 195 11.70 3.17 24.47
C ASP A 195 12.55 2.36 25.46
N GLN A 196 13.75 2.86 25.73
CA GLN A 196 14.72 2.28 26.67
C GLN A 196 14.18 2.14 28.09
N SER A 197 13.32 3.07 28.51
CA SER A 197 12.88 3.15 29.90
C SER A 197 11.75 2.18 30.22
N SER A 198 10.95 1.81 29.21
CA SER A 198 9.76 1.00 29.37
C SER A 198 9.77 -0.30 28.58
N GLU A 199 10.78 -0.51 27.73
CA GLU A 199 10.88 -1.59 26.73
C GLU A 199 9.72 -1.62 25.72
N LYS A 200 8.82 -0.62 25.74
CA LYS A 200 7.68 -0.52 24.85
C LYS A 200 8.08 0.05 23.49
N TYR A 201 7.26 -0.22 22.49
CA TYR A 201 7.48 0.20 21.12
C TYR A 201 6.60 1.38 20.72
N PHE A 202 7.19 2.26 19.93
CA PHE A 202 6.55 3.41 19.29
C PHE A 202 6.63 3.25 17.78
N LEU A 203 5.54 3.58 17.07
CA LEU A 203 5.47 3.54 15.61
C LEU A 203 5.37 4.98 15.07
N SER A 204 6.22 5.33 14.10
CA SER A 204 6.24 6.66 13.47
C SER A 204 4.94 7.00 12.76
N ARG A 205 4.77 8.27 12.38
CA ARG A 205 3.84 8.63 11.29
C ARG A 205 4.27 7.89 9.99
N ALA A 206 3.30 7.40 9.23
CA ALA A 206 3.48 6.36 8.21
C ALA A 206 3.37 6.86 6.76
N GLY A 207 3.94 6.06 5.86
CA GLY A 207 3.39 5.90 4.52
C GLY A 207 2.13 5.04 4.59
N LEU A 208 1.01 5.55 4.10
CA LEU A 208 -0.28 4.88 4.18
C LEU A 208 -0.98 4.84 2.82
N LEU A 209 -1.50 3.67 2.49
CA LEU A 209 -2.31 3.44 1.31
C LEU A 209 -3.61 2.75 1.73
N LYS A 210 -4.74 3.45 1.59
CA LYS A 210 -6.07 2.89 1.83
C LYS A 210 -6.61 2.23 0.56
N MET A 211 -7.11 1.01 0.68
CA MET A 211 -7.71 0.23 -0.42
C MET A 211 -9.12 -0.21 -0.05
N TYR A 212 -10.06 0.01 -0.97
CA TYR A 212 -11.47 -0.32 -0.80
C TYR A 212 -11.80 -1.62 -1.52
N TYR A 213 -12.74 -2.39 -0.98
CA TYR A 213 -13.20 -3.63 -1.59
C TYR A 213 -14.70 -3.85 -1.46
N LYS A 214 -15.23 -4.68 -2.36
CA LYS A 214 -16.56 -5.30 -2.24
C LYS A 214 -16.50 -6.76 -2.67
N PHE A 215 -17.25 -7.62 -2.01
CA PHE A 215 -17.42 -9.00 -2.46
C PHE A 215 -18.39 -9.03 -3.66
N ILE A 216 -18.03 -9.82 -4.66
CA ILE A 216 -18.88 -10.14 -5.81
C ILE A 216 -19.63 -11.45 -5.55
N ASP A 217 -18.96 -12.40 -4.93
CA ASP A 217 -19.50 -13.63 -4.38
C ASP A 217 -18.68 -14.06 -3.15
N GLU A 218 -18.85 -15.29 -2.67
CA GLU A 218 -18.17 -15.80 -1.47
C GLU A 218 -16.64 -15.93 -1.58
N ASN A 219 -16.09 -16.02 -2.79
CA ASN A 219 -14.66 -16.23 -3.04
C ASN A 219 -14.04 -15.08 -3.85
N VAL A 220 -14.84 -14.21 -4.46
CA VAL A 220 -14.36 -13.16 -5.36
C VAL A 220 -14.57 -11.77 -4.76
N VAL A 221 -13.47 -11.01 -4.73
CA VAL A 221 -13.43 -9.61 -4.28
C VAL A 221 -13.06 -8.70 -5.46
N GLU A 222 -13.76 -7.56 -5.55
CA GLU A 222 -13.37 -6.44 -6.40
C GLU A 222 -12.68 -5.36 -5.56
N LEU A 223 -11.46 -4.96 -5.94
CA LEU A 223 -10.77 -3.80 -5.39
C LEU A 223 -11.18 -2.51 -6.10
N LEU A 224 -11.35 -1.44 -5.33
CA LEU A 224 -11.98 -0.20 -5.76
C LEU A 224 -11.08 1.01 -5.50
N LEU A 225 -11.18 2.00 -6.39
CA LEU A 225 -10.45 3.26 -6.32
C LEU A 225 -10.89 4.15 -5.14
N SER A 226 -12.16 4.15 -4.80
CA SER A 226 -12.67 5.04 -3.76
C SER A 226 -13.84 4.39 -3.04
N GLU A 227 -14.28 5.01 -1.95
CA GLU A 227 -15.55 4.65 -1.32
C GLU A 227 -16.66 4.61 -2.37
N LEU A 228 -17.41 3.52 -2.34
CA LEU A 228 -18.68 3.43 -3.07
C LEU A 228 -19.66 4.40 -2.39
N GLN A 229 -20.08 5.43 -3.13
CA GLN A 229 -21.25 6.23 -2.80
C GLN A 229 -22.53 5.41 -2.98
#